data_AF-A0A7S3MAV6-F1
#
_entry.id   AF-A0A7S3MAV6-F1
#
_cell.length_a   1.000
_cell.length_b   1.000
_cell.length_c   1.000
_cell.angle_alpha   90.00
_cell.angle_beta   90.00
_cell.angle_gamma   90.00
#
_symmetry.space_group_name_H-M   'P 1'
#
loop_
_entity.id
_entity.type
_entity.pdbx_description
1 polymer ?
#
loop_
_entity_poly.entity_id
_entity_poly.type
_entity_poly.pdbx_seq_one_letter_code
_entity_poly.pdbx_strand_id
1 'polypeptide(L)'
;TENMFGDILSDAASVLPGSLGLMPSASLGDSVHMYEPSGGSAPDIAGKGVANPIAQILSGAMMMRYSFNLEVEAAAIETAVESVMKAGILTGDLLEAGQKDKAVSTSQMGDAVCAALKGPCAPIPKFCRTFRTMVSRKTVPKATSMRSIAAHA
;
A
#
# COMPACT_ATOMS: atom_id res chain seq x y z
N THR A 1 8.21 17.85 -17.81
CA THR A 1 9.57 17.63 -17.28
C THR A 1 9.61 17.64 -15.75
N GLU A 2 8.50 17.31 -15.05
CA GLU A 2 8.41 17.37 -13.58
C GLU A 2 8.75 16.05 -12.87
N ASN A 3 8.82 14.91 -13.57
CA ASN A 3 9.03 13.60 -12.94
C ASN A 3 10.35 13.49 -12.17
N MET A 4 11.44 14.04 -12.71
CA MET A 4 12.76 13.92 -12.08
C MET A 4 12.90 14.70 -10.76
N PHE A 5 12.14 15.78 -10.58
CA PHE A 5 12.18 16.53 -9.31
C PHE A 5 11.36 15.81 -8.23
N GLY A 6 10.27 15.13 -8.61
CA GLY A 6 9.52 14.25 -7.72
C GLY A 6 10.37 13.08 -7.22
N ASP A 7 11.09 12.42 -8.13
CA ASP A 7 11.99 11.30 -7.78
C ASP A 7 13.08 11.73 -6.79
N ILE A 8 13.80 12.82 -7.06
CA ILE A 8 14.88 13.33 -6.17
C ILE A 8 14.34 13.74 -4.79
N LEU A 9 13.18 14.39 -4.73
CA LEU A 9 12.59 14.81 -3.46
C LEU A 9 12.00 13.63 -2.68
N SER A 10 11.43 12.63 -3.37
CA SER A 10 10.94 11.41 -2.73
C SER A 10 12.08 10.54 -2.18
N ASP A 11 13.21 10.46 -2.91
CA ASP A 11 14.43 9.79 -2.46
C ASP A 11 15.05 10.53 -1.26
N ALA A 12 15.05 11.87 -1.25
CA ALA A 12 15.54 12.64 -0.09
C ALA A 12 14.61 12.51 1.12
N ALA A 13 13.29 12.51 0.92
CA ALA A 13 12.30 12.30 1.98
C ALA A 13 12.30 10.86 2.52
N SER A 14 12.73 9.88 1.70
CA SER A 14 12.89 8.47 2.09
C SER A 14 13.90 8.20 3.19
N VAL A 15 14.89 9.10 3.33
CA VAL A 15 15.96 8.98 4.31
C VAL A 15 15.44 9.30 5.73
N LEU A 16 14.35 10.06 5.84
CA LEU A 16 13.78 10.49 7.13
C LEU A 16 13.13 9.37 7.95
N PRO A 17 12.35 8.43 7.38
CA PRO A 17 11.76 7.33 8.15
C PRO A 17 12.75 6.22 8.55
N GLY A 18 13.98 6.20 8.02
CA GLY A 18 15.01 5.22 8.39
C GLY A 18 14.91 3.85 7.70
N SER A 19 13.92 3.62 6.83
CA SER A 19 13.86 2.46 5.93
C SER A 19 12.98 2.70 4.69
N LEU A 20 13.43 2.21 3.53
CA LEU A 20 12.64 2.17 2.29
C LEU A 20 11.35 1.34 2.45
N GLY A 21 11.35 0.36 3.36
CA GLY A 21 10.20 -0.48 3.67
C GLY A 21 9.04 0.25 4.36
N LEU A 22 9.20 1.54 4.66
CA LEU A 22 8.18 2.41 5.27
C LEU A 22 7.57 3.41 4.28
N MET A 23 8.00 3.43 3.02
CA MET A 23 7.53 4.42 2.05
C MET A 23 6.41 3.90 1.15
N PRO A 24 5.16 4.29 1.40
CA PRO A 24 4.10 4.10 0.44
C PRO A 24 4.16 5.16 -0.67
N SER A 25 3.71 4.83 -1.87
CA SER A 25 3.53 5.75 -3.00
C SER A 25 2.16 5.64 -3.65
N ALA A 26 1.73 6.73 -4.27
CA ALA A 26 0.49 6.81 -5.04
C ALA A 26 0.75 7.57 -6.35
N SER A 27 0.35 6.98 -7.47
CA SER A 27 0.24 7.64 -8.77
C SER A 27 -1.23 7.87 -9.08
N LEU A 28 -1.68 9.12 -8.97
CA LEU A 28 -3.08 9.51 -9.17
C LEU A 28 -3.29 10.02 -10.61
N GLY A 29 -3.94 9.23 -11.45
CA GLY A 29 -4.41 9.66 -12.79
C GLY A 29 -5.88 10.06 -12.80
N ASP A 30 -6.36 10.62 -13.92
CA ASP A 30 -7.74 11.13 -14.06
C ASP A 30 -8.84 10.05 -13.92
N SER A 31 -8.51 8.80 -14.25
CA SER A 31 -9.47 7.68 -14.26
C SER A 31 -9.00 6.44 -13.51
N VAL A 32 -7.69 6.29 -13.34
CA VAL A 32 -7.08 5.14 -12.67
C VAL A 32 -6.00 5.66 -11.73
N HIS A 33 -6.03 5.15 -10.50
CA HIS A 33 -5.01 5.40 -9.50
C HIS A 33 -4.23 4.11 -9.24
N MET A 34 -2.92 4.23 -9.01
CA MET A 34 -2.04 3.12 -8.67
C MET A 34 -1.38 3.40 -7.33
N TYR A 35 -1.39 2.39 -6.45
CA TYR A 35 -0.83 2.48 -5.10
C TYR A 35 0.15 1.34 -4.90
N GLU A 36 1.41 1.66 -4.62
CA GLU A 36 2.50 0.70 -4.50
C GLU A 36 3.52 1.17 -3.46
N PRO A 37 4.37 0.28 -2.92
CA PRO A 37 5.52 0.72 -2.16
C PRO A 37 6.56 1.35 -3.09
N SER A 38 7.28 2.37 -2.65
CA SER A 38 8.38 2.95 -3.42
C SER A 38 9.59 2.01 -3.54
N GLY A 39 9.67 0.98 -2.69
CA GLY A 39 10.75 0.00 -2.70
C GLY A 39 10.71 -0.92 -3.92
N GLY A 40 11.88 -1.28 -4.43
CA GLY A 40 12.01 -2.28 -5.50
C GLY A 40 11.69 -3.71 -5.07
N SER A 41 11.91 -4.67 -5.97
CA SER A 41 11.51 -6.09 -5.78
C SER A 41 12.30 -6.87 -4.72
N ALA A 42 13.42 -6.32 -4.21
CA ALA A 42 14.30 -6.94 -3.20
C ALA A 42 14.60 -8.43 -3.47
N PRO A 43 15.25 -8.75 -4.63
CA PRO A 43 15.41 -10.12 -5.10
C PRO A 43 16.27 -10.99 -4.19
N ASP A 44 17.16 -10.40 -3.41
CA ASP A 44 18.04 -11.04 -2.44
C ASP A 44 17.28 -11.63 -1.23
N ILE A 45 16.09 -11.13 -0.92
CA ILE A 45 15.24 -11.61 0.19
C ILE A 45 13.93 -12.26 -0.27
N ALA A 46 13.70 -12.36 -1.58
CA ALA A 46 12.52 -13.00 -2.14
C ALA A 46 12.35 -14.45 -1.63
N GLY A 47 11.13 -14.79 -1.22
CA GLY A 47 10.79 -16.12 -0.71
C GLY A 47 11.29 -16.45 0.71
N LYS A 48 12.02 -15.53 1.37
CA LYS A 48 12.57 -15.77 2.72
C LYS A 48 11.63 -15.39 3.86
N GLY A 49 10.53 -14.67 3.57
CA GLY A 49 9.57 -14.23 4.58
C GLY A 49 10.13 -13.21 5.57
N VAL A 50 11.15 -12.43 5.18
CA VAL A 50 11.82 -11.41 6.01
C VAL A 50 11.63 -9.98 5.49
N ALA A 51 10.88 -9.80 4.40
CA ALA A 51 10.59 -8.49 3.84
C ALA A 51 9.67 -7.68 4.78
N ASN A 52 9.87 -6.36 4.82
CA ASN A 52 9.01 -5.44 5.55
C ASN A 52 7.73 -5.17 4.75
N PRO A 53 6.53 -5.56 5.24
CA PRO A 53 5.29 -5.35 4.50
C PRO A 53 4.67 -3.95 4.72
N ILE A 54 5.25 -3.10 5.58
CA ILE A 54 4.60 -1.87 6.05
C ILE A 54 4.29 -0.91 4.90
N ALA A 55 5.24 -0.62 4.00
CA ALA A 55 5.01 0.27 2.86
C ALA A 55 3.82 -0.20 2.01
N GLN A 56 3.73 -1.49 1.72
CA GLN A 56 2.61 -2.06 0.96
C GLN A 56 1.27 -1.90 1.69
N ILE A 57 1.25 -2.08 3.01
CA ILE A 57 0.06 -1.89 3.84
C ILE A 57 -0.39 -0.42 3.81
N LEU A 58 0.55 0.52 3.97
CA LEU A 58 0.27 1.96 3.93
C LEU A 58 -0.15 2.43 2.53
N SER A 59 0.33 1.80 1.45
CA SER A 59 -0.21 2.02 0.10
C SER A 59 -1.68 1.62 0.01
N GLY A 60 -2.07 0.54 0.69
CA GLY A 60 -3.47 0.18 0.90
C GLY A 60 -4.27 1.24 1.67
N ALA A 61 -3.70 1.86 2.70
CA ALA A 61 -4.35 2.94 3.43
C ALA A 61 -4.58 4.18 2.54
N MET A 62 -3.60 4.55 1.71
CA MET A 62 -3.78 5.62 0.72
C MET A 62 -4.89 5.30 -0.29
N MET A 63 -5.00 4.05 -0.74
CA MET A 63 -6.11 3.63 -1.60
C MET A 63 -7.47 3.84 -0.92
N MET A 64 -7.61 3.46 0.36
CA MET A 64 -8.84 3.68 1.13
C MET A 64 -9.18 5.17 1.20
N ARG A 65 -8.18 6.02 1.47
CA ARG A 65 -8.34 7.47 1.57
C ARG A 65 -8.73 8.12 0.24
N TYR A 66 -7.96 7.90 -0.81
CA TYR A 66 -8.08 8.64 -2.07
C TYR A 66 -9.11 8.03 -3.05
N SER A 67 -9.15 6.71 -3.18
CA SER A 67 -10.07 6.05 -4.13
C SER A 67 -11.44 5.77 -3.55
N PHE A 68 -11.51 5.46 -2.25
CA PHE A 68 -12.75 5.04 -1.61
C PHE A 68 -13.33 6.07 -0.64
N ASN A 69 -12.61 7.16 -0.38
CA ASN A 69 -13.03 8.23 0.53
C ASN A 69 -13.34 7.70 1.95
N LEU A 70 -12.61 6.66 2.37
CA LEU A 70 -12.72 5.94 3.64
C LEU A 70 -11.61 6.42 4.60
N GLU A 71 -11.75 7.65 5.09
CA GLU A 71 -10.74 8.30 5.94
C GLU A 71 -10.57 7.60 7.29
N VAL A 72 -11.67 7.14 7.91
CA VAL A 72 -11.64 6.49 9.22
C VAL A 72 -10.89 5.16 9.15
N GLU A 73 -11.11 4.38 8.10
CA GLU A 73 -10.46 3.12 7.85
C GLU A 73 -8.97 3.30 7.50
N ALA A 74 -8.64 4.31 6.68
CA ALA A 74 -7.26 4.66 6.37
C ALA A 74 -6.48 5.04 7.65
N ALA A 75 -7.04 5.94 8.46
CA ALA A 75 -6.44 6.36 9.72
C ALA A 75 -6.31 5.21 10.73
N ALA A 76 -7.26 4.27 10.75
CA ALA A 76 -7.18 3.07 11.60
C ALA A 76 -6.00 2.17 11.21
N ILE A 77 -5.73 1.99 9.91
CA ILE A 77 -4.57 1.24 9.43
C ILE A 77 -3.27 1.93 9.81
N GLU A 78 -3.17 3.25 9.58
CA GLU A 78 -1.99 4.05 9.93
C GLU A 78 -1.69 4.00 11.43
N THR A 79 -2.73 4.16 12.26
CA THR A 79 -2.62 4.08 13.73
C THR A 79 -2.19 2.68 14.19
N ALA A 80 -2.70 1.62 13.55
CA ALA A 80 -2.32 0.25 13.86
C ALA A 80 -0.83 -0.01 13.56
N VAL A 81 -0.35 0.41 12.38
CA VAL A 81 1.07 0.33 12.01
C VAL A 81 1.92 1.11 13.01
N GLU A 82 1.56 2.36 13.31
CA GLU A 82 2.29 3.18 14.27
C GLU A 82 2.36 2.53 15.66
N SER A 83 1.25 1.94 16.12
CA SER A 83 1.17 1.26 17.42
C SER A 83 2.06 0.03 17.49
N VAL A 84 2.09 -0.78 16.42
CA VAL A 84 2.94 -1.98 16.32
C VAL A 84 4.41 -1.60 16.35
N MET A 85 4.80 -0.57 15.60
CA MET A 85 6.17 -0.05 15.59
C MET A 85 6.57 0.52 16.95
N LYS A 86 5.69 1.31 17.60
CA LYS A 86 5.92 1.84 18.97
C LYS A 86 6.03 0.73 20.02
N ALA A 87 5.40 -0.42 19.80
CA ALA A 87 5.54 -1.59 20.65
C ALA A 87 6.87 -2.36 20.44
N GLY A 88 7.73 -1.91 19.52
CA GLY A 88 9.02 -2.54 19.23
C GLY A 88 8.93 -3.80 18.37
N ILE A 89 7.77 -4.06 17.75
CA ILE A 89 7.60 -5.15 16.79
C ILE A 89 8.14 -4.63 15.45
N LEU A 90 9.36 -5.05 15.10
CA LEU A 90 10.10 -4.50 13.97
C LEU A 90 10.66 -5.61 13.08
N THR A 91 10.62 -5.41 11.77
CA THR A 91 11.27 -6.28 10.78
C THR A 91 12.76 -6.00 10.71
N GLY A 92 13.51 -6.93 10.11
CA GLY A 92 14.96 -6.89 10.11
C GLY A 92 15.55 -5.58 9.58
N ASP A 93 14.99 -4.99 8.54
CA ASP A 93 15.43 -3.71 7.95
C ASP A 93 15.38 -2.51 8.92
N LEU A 94 14.48 -2.54 9.91
CA LEU A 94 14.29 -1.46 10.89
C LEU A 94 15.19 -1.58 12.12
N LEU A 95 15.89 -2.71 12.27
CA LEU A 95 16.73 -3.02 13.43
C LEU A 95 18.21 -2.82 13.10
N GLU A 96 18.99 -2.42 14.11
CA GLU A 96 20.45 -2.36 14.00
C GLU A 96 21.06 -3.76 13.78
N ALA A 97 22.28 -3.82 13.23
CA ALA A 97 22.96 -5.09 12.92
C ALA A 97 23.08 -6.04 14.12
N GLY A 98 23.26 -5.50 15.33
CA GLY A 98 23.36 -6.28 16.57
C GLY A 98 22.02 -6.75 17.17
N GLN A 99 20.89 -6.45 16.53
CA GLN A 99 19.54 -6.74 17.04
C GLN A 99 18.68 -7.55 16.06
N LYS A 100 19.26 -8.04 14.96
CA LYS A 100 18.52 -8.77 13.90
C LYS A 100 17.89 -10.06 14.41
N ASP A 101 18.38 -10.63 15.51
CA ASP A 101 17.81 -11.77 16.22
C ASP A 101 16.41 -11.51 16.77
N LYS A 102 16.06 -10.25 17.01
CA LYS A 102 14.74 -9.80 17.51
C LYS A 102 13.75 -9.47 16.40
N ALA A 103 14.16 -9.59 15.14
CA ALA A 103 13.31 -9.25 13.99
C ALA A 103 12.11 -10.19 13.89
N VAL A 104 10.94 -9.62 13.63
CA VAL A 104 9.77 -10.41 13.24
C VAL A 104 9.77 -10.72 11.74
N SER A 105 9.14 -11.82 11.37
CA SER A 105 8.92 -12.19 9.96
C SER A 105 7.89 -11.28 9.29
N THR A 106 7.82 -11.32 7.95
CA THR A 106 6.80 -10.63 7.16
C THR A 106 5.38 -10.97 7.63
N SER A 107 5.12 -12.26 7.89
CA SER A 107 3.80 -12.71 8.33
C SER A 107 3.48 -12.22 9.74
N GLN A 108 4.44 -12.31 10.67
CA GLN A 108 4.27 -11.84 12.05
C GLN A 108 4.01 -10.33 12.11
N MET A 109 4.68 -9.54 11.27
CA MET A 109 4.39 -8.10 11.16
C MET A 109 2.96 -7.87 10.66
N GLY A 110 2.54 -8.57 9.61
CA GLY A 110 1.16 -8.49 9.10
C GLY A 110 0.12 -8.85 10.17
N ASP A 111 0.33 -9.96 10.88
CA ASP A 111 -0.54 -10.43 11.96
C ASP A 111 -0.61 -9.40 13.11
N ALA A 112 0.53 -8.81 13.49
CA ALA A 112 0.59 -7.78 14.52
C ALA A 112 -0.21 -6.53 14.12
N VAL A 113 -0.08 -6.08 12.87
CA VAL A 113 -0.86 -4.94 12.35
C VAL A 113 -2.35 -5.28 12.35
N CYS A 114 -2.74 -6.47 11.88
CA CYS A 114 -4.13 -6.92 11.94
C CYS A 114 -4.68 -6.97 13.36
N ALA A 115 -3.90 -7.43 14.34
CA ALA A 115 -4.30 -7.48 15.74
C ALA A 115 -4.41 -6.08 16.38
N ALA A 116 -3.62 -5.12 15.91
CA ALA A 116 -3.63 -3.73 16.40
C ALA A 116 -4.76 -2.87 15.82
N LEU A 117 -5.42 -3.31 14.74
CA LEU A 117 -6.56 -2.60 14.15
C LEU A 117 -7.70 -2.44 15.16
N LYS A 118 -7.89 -1.21 15.62
CA LYS A 118 -8.99 -0.80 16.48
C LYS A 118 -9.76 0.31 15.76
N GLY A 119 -10.83 -0.06 15.08
CA GLY A 119 -11.78 0.87 14.49
C GLY A 119 -13.20 0.34 14.68
N PRO A 120 -14.25 1.19 14.59
CA PRO A 120 -15.59 0.67 14.45
C PRO A 120 -15.57 -0.23 13.22
N CYS A 121 -15.82 -1.53 13.40
CA CYS A 121 -16.30 -2.34 12.29
C CYS A 121 -17.70 -1.80 11.96
N ALA A 122 -17.76 -0.66 11.26
CA ALA A 122 -18.98 -0.22 10.66
C ALA A 122 -19.42 -1.37 9.73
N PRO A 123 -20.68 -1.83 9.81
CA PRO A 123 -21.16 -2.88 8.92
C PRO A 123 -20.89 -2.38 7.51
N ILE A 124 -20.03 -3.11 6.80
CA ILE A 124 -19.49 -2.69 5.52
C ILE A 124 -20.67 -2.23 4.66
N PRO A 125 -20.73 -0.94 4.26
CA PRO A 125 -21.83 -0.46 3.44
C PRO A 125 -21.99 -1.40 2.24
N LYS A 126 -23.23 -1.62 1.79
CA LYS A 126 -23.63 -2.63 0.78
C LYS A 126 -22.76 -2.67 -0.50
N PHE A 127 -21.91 -1.67 -0.73
CA PHE A 127 -20.83 -1.62 -1.72
C PHE A 127 -19.86 -2.83 -1.69
N CYS A 128 -19.60 -3.45 -0.54
CA CYS A 128 -18.70 -4.62 -0.46
C CYS A 128 -19.29 -5.90 -1.06
N ARG A 129 -20.62 -6.04 -1.13
CA ARG A 129 -21.24 -7.13 -1.92
C ARG A 129 -20.92 -7.00 -3.41
N THR A 130 -20.81 -5.76 -3.89
CA THR A 130 -20.44 -5.47 -5.28
C THR A 130 -18.97 -5.84 -5.54
N PHE A 131 -18.07 -5.61 -4.59
CA PHE A 131 -16.65 -5.99 -4.73
C PHE A 131 -16.47 -7.51 -4.86
N ARG A 132 -17.23 -8.32 -4.10
CA ARG A 132 -17.26 -9.79 -4.27
C ARG A 132 -17.75 -10.20 -5.66
N THR A 133 -18.70 -9.46 -6.25
CA THR A 133 -19.13 -9.69 -7.64
C THR A 133 -18.19 -9.11 -8.70
N MET A 134 -17.44 -8.05 -8.40
CA MET A 134 -16.51 -7.40 -9.33
C MET A 134 -15.24 -8.24 -9.49
N VAL A 135 -14.70 -8.76 -8.38
CA VAL A 135 -13.57 -9.71 -8.40
C VAL A 135 -13.99 -11.08 -8.96
N SER A 136 -15.27 -11.46 -8.87
CA SER A 136 -15.80 -12.70 -9.47
C SER A 136 -16.09 -12.58 -10.98
N ARG A 137 -16.10 -11.38 -11.58
CA ARG A 137 -16.26 -11.21 -13.03
C ARG A 137 -14.88 -11.25 -13.71
N LYS A 138 -14.49 -12.45 -14.15
CA LYS A 138 -13.31 -12.76 -14.97
C LYS A 138 -13.29 -12.10 -16.37
N THR A 139 -13.81 -10.90 -16.54
CA THR A 139 -13.84 -10.24 -17.85
C THR A 139 -13.40 -8.79 -17.73
N VAL A 140 -12.12 -8.56 -17.99
CA VAL A 140 -11.64 -7.27 -18.52
C VAL A 140 -12.38 -7.06 -19.85
N PRO A 141 -13.14 -5.97 -20.05
CA PRO A 141 -13.70 -5.68 -21.35
C PRO A 141 -12.54 -5.46 -22.33
N LYS A 142 -12.47 -6.26 -23.40
CA LYS A 142 -11.55 -6.01 -24.51
C LYS A 142 -11.82 -4.60 -25.05
N ALA A 143 -10.80 -3.75 -25.03
CA ALA A 143 -10.77 -2.49 -25.76
C ALA A 143 -11.11 -2.78 -27.22
N THR A 144 -12.34 -2.46 -27.64
CA THR A 144 -12.78 -2.63 -29.01
C THR A 144 -12.55 -1.31 -29.72
N SER A 145 -11.50 -1.30 -30.54
CA SER A 145 -11.22 -0.43 -31.69
C SER A 145 -12.20 0.73 -31.90
N MET A 146 -11.76 1.95 -31.61
CA MET A 146 -12.28 3.17 -32.24
C MET A 146 -12.12 3.04 -33.76
N ARG A 147 -13.22 2.77 -34.47
CA ARG A 147 -13.34 3.04 -35.89
C ARG A 147 -14.32 4.19 -36.10
N SER A 148 -13.79 5.27 -36.66
CA SER A 148 -14.41 6.18 -37.62
C SER A 148 -15.83 6.66 -37.33
N ILE A 149 -15.95 7.91 -36.87
CA ILE A 149 -17.05 8.78 -37.31
C ILE A 149 -16.44 10.15 -37.65
N ALA A 150 -16.10 10.32 -38.92
CA ALA A 150 -16.16 11.61 -39.61
C ALA A 150 -17.34 11.53 -40.58
N ALA A 151 -18.21 12.56 -40.56
CA ALA A 151 -19.05 13.07 -41.66
C ALA A 151 -20.47 13.47 -41.21
N HIS A 152 -20.82 14.72 -41.55
CA HIS A 152 -22.17 15.34 -41.68
C HIS A 152 -22.85 15.90 -40.41
N ALA A 153 -22.61 17.18 -40.13
CA ALA A 153 -23.54 18.31 -40.39
C ALA A 153 -23.02 19.56 -39.68
#